data_AF-A0AAU9XVG5-F1
#
_entry.id   AF-A0AAU9XVG5-F1
#
_cell.length_a   1.000
_cell.length_b   1.000
_cell.length_c   1.000
_cell.angle_alpha   90.00
_cell.angle_beta   90.00
_cell.angle_gamma   90.00
#
_symmetry.space_group_name_H-M   'P 1'
#
loop_
_entity.id
_entity.type
_entity.pdbx_description
1 polymer ?
#
loop_
_entity_poly.entity_id
_entity_poly.type
_entity_poly.pdbx_seq_one_letter_code
_entity_poly.pdbx_strand_id
1 'polypeptide(L)'
;MVQCFTPECNHQSESHCCRFFAFPSKEKKKSDREDREPSKHSRVCSCHFRNGEKVFGPEIFKHNEGKLFPSSSKPPPKKKKKLEKSTDGKELVDIEKMREALQSNESEDQERDVLNDLTASEIILEAEVKQLRNDLQQHEEKSKYFREKYSVSTLSDDVIRMETGLPTKQVFDVVVLYTLRFKDSIIYFHGWKVESISFEDQIFITLIKIRQNYTNLHIAQLFSCSETTISNIVITFIHLLNEILFTFLMSTVPSREKNKTCLLSSFTQFSSCKIIIDCTDIEVATPGLMSHQSATYSSYRGMNSFKVLVDKAIVEMSGFLKHLYPGDLVLADKGFLIQDIVPSGVSVNIPHS
;
A
#
# COMPACT_ATOMS: atom_id res chain seq x y z
N MET A 1 -17.73 -9.39 -4.23
CA MET A 1 -17.73 -9.95 -2.87
C MET A 1 -19.03 -9.71 -2.11
N VAL A 2 -19.81 -10.76 -1.85
CA VAL A 2 -21.03 -10.69 -1.05
C VAL A 2 -20.75 -11.25 0.35
N GLN A 3 -21.00 -10.45 1.39
CA GLN A 3 -20.89 -10.87 2.79
C GLN A 3 -22.26 -11.27 3.36
N CYS A 4 -22.26 -12.22 4.29
CA CYS A 4 -23.48 -12.62 4.99
C CYS A 4 -24.09 -11.44 5.78
N PHE A 5 -25.41 -11.29 5.68
CA PHE A 5 -26.15 -10.20 6.32
C PHE A 5 -26.44 -10.45 7.81
N THR A 6 -26.25 -11.66 8.32
CA THR A 6 -26.52 -12.00 9.73
C THR A 6 -25.52 -11.29 10.66
N PRO A 7 -25.94 -10.73 11.82
CA PRO A 7 -25.01 -10.26 12.86
C PRO A 7 -23.95 -11.30 13.17
N GLU A 8 -22.70 -10.87 13.41
CA GLU A 8 -21.59 -11.72 13.85
C GLU A 8 -21.17 -12.85 12.89
N CYS A 9 -21.70 -12.87 11.66
CA CYS A 9 -21.32 -13.85 10.63
C CYS A 9 -20.31 -13.25 9.63
N ASN A 10 -19.10 -13.82 9.60
CA ASN A 10 -18.00 -13.38 8.72
C ASN A 10 -17.91 -14.15 7.40
N HIS A 11 -18.90 -14.96 7.05
CA HIS A 11 -18.90 -15.69 5.78
C HIS A 11 -19.00 -14.75 4.58
N GLN A 12 -18.09 -14.93 3.62
CA GLN A 12 -18.04 -14.25 2.32
C GLN A 12 -18.15 -15.26 1.18
N SER A 13 -18.74 -14.83 0.07
CA SER A 13 -19.01 -15.67 -1.11
C SER A 13 -17.77 -16.20 -1.82
N GLU A 14 -16.61 -15.58 -1.63
CA GLU A 14 -15.37 -15.90 -2.35
C GLU A 14 -14.42 -16.78 -1.52
N SER A 15 -14.55 -16.78 -0.18
CA SER A 15 -13.63 -17.49 0.71
C SER A 15 -14.22 -18.76 1.34
N HIS A 16 -15.53 -18.97 1.29
CA HIS A 16 -16.19 -20.09 1.96
C HIS A 16 -17.13 -20.86 1.03
N CYS A 17 -17.20 -22.18 1.20
CA CYS A 17 -18.01 -23.10 0.38
C CYS A 17 -19.53 -23.05 0.66
N CYS A 18 -20.04 -22.02 1.33
CA CYS A 18 -21.46 -21.91 1.69
C CYS A 18 -22.26 -21.17 0.61
N ARG A 19 -23.53 -21.57 0.42
CA ARG A 19 -24.43 -20.94 -0.56
C ARG A 19 -25.04 -19.67 0.03
N PHE A 20 -25.32 -18.67 -0.80
CA PHE A 20 -25.89 -17.39 -0.36
C PHE A 20 -27.32 -17.21 -0.88
N PHE A 21 -28.27 -17.00 0.03
CA PHE A 21 -29.69 -16.87 -0.29
C PHE A 21 -30.17 -15.41 -0.16
N ALA A 22 -31.00 -14.99 -1.12
CA ALA A 22 -31.65 -13.68 -1.10
C ALA A 22 -32.88 -13.65 -0.18
N PHE A 23 -33.10 -12.51 0.46
CA PHE A 23 -34.32 -12.23 1.23
C PHE A 23 -35.58 -12.36 0.36
N PRO A 24 -36.66 -12.98 0.87
CA PRO A 24 -37.94 -13.02 0.18
C PRO A 24 -38.46 -11.60 -0.09
N SER A 25 -38.86 -11.32 -1.33
CA SER A 25 -39.28 -9.99 -1.79
C SER A 25 -40.50 -9.44 -1.06
N LYS A 26 -41.32 -10.30 -0.44
CA LYS A 26 -42.53 -9.92 0.32
C LYS A 26 -42.31 -9.83 1.85
N GLU A 27 -41.18 -10.28 2.39
CA GLU A 27 -40.94 -10.40 3.84
C GLU A 27 -39.56 -9.87 4.27
N LYS A 28 -39.26 -8.61 3.98
CA LYS A 28 -38.00 -7.95 4.39
C LYS A 28 -37.83 -7.76 5.91
N LYS A 29 -38.83 -8.14 6.73
CA LYS A 29 -38.91 -7.83 8.16
C LYS A 29 -38.23 -8.85 9.10
N LYS A 30 -37.72 -9.98 8.60
CA LYS A 30 -37.20 -11.07 9.45
C LYS A 30 -35.73 -10.93 9.88
N SER A 31 -35.12 -9.75 9.73
CA SER A 31 -33.74 -9.51 10.18
C SER A 31 -33.76 -8.56 11.36
N ASP A 32 -33.45 -9.07 12.56
CA ASP A 32 -33.35 -8.32 13.82
C ASP A 32 -32.05 -7.50 13.89
N ARG A 33 -31.75 -6.73 12.84
CA ARG A 33 -30.65 -5.75 12.83
C ARG A 33 -31.24 -4.35 13.01
N GLU A 34 -30.90 -3.69 14.12
CA GLU A 34 -31.30 -2.30 14.39
C GLU A 34 -30.51 -1.29 13.56
N ASP A 35 -29.30 -1.65 13.11
CA ASP A 35 -28.36 -0.78 12.40
C ASP A 35 -28.64 -0.68 10.89
N ARG A 36 -29.20 -1.73 10.27
CA ARG A 36 -29.33 -1.79 8.81
C ARG A 36 -30.47 -2.68 8.33
N GLU A 37 -31.32 -2.13 7.47
CA GLU A 37 -32.37 -2.90 6.77
C GLU A 37 -31.82 -3.69 5.55
N PRO A 38 -32.36 -4.89 5.27
CA PRO A 38 -31.92 -5.69 4.14
C PRO A 38 -32.34 -5.07 2.79
N SER A 39 -31.36 -4.89 1.90
CA SER A 39 -31.53 -4.41 0.53
C SER A 39 -31.82 -5.56 -0.45
N LYS A 40 -32.17 -5.23 -1.71
CA LYS A 40 -32.32 -6.23 -2.79
C LYS A 40 -31.04 -7.07 -3.05
N HIS A 41 -29.88 -6.55 -2.64
CA HIS A 41 -28.58 -7.21 -2.79
C HIS A 41 -28.09 -7.89 -1.50
N SER A 42 -28.81 -7.74 -0.39
CA SER A 42 -28.47 -8.42 0.87
C SER A 42 -28.68 -9.93 0.73
N ARG A 43 -27.75 -10.73 1.26
CA ARG A 43 -27.76 -12.20 1.20
C ARG A 43 -27.41 -12.80 2.57
N VAL A 44 -27.92 -13.99 2.87
CA VAL A 44 -27.62 -14.76 4.07
C VAL A 44 -26.99 -16.10 3.66
N CYS A 45 -25.93 -16.53 4.33
CA CYS A 45 -25.26 -17.79 4.01
C CYS A 45 -26.07 -19.02 4.48
N SER A 46 -25.88 -20.16 3.83
CA SER A 46 -26.62 -21.40 4.07
C SER A 46 -26.43 -21.95 5.49
N CYS A 47 -25.36 -21.56 6.20
CA CYS A 47 -25.12 -21.95 7.60
C CYS A 47 -26.23 -21.50 8.56
N HIS A 48 -27.06 -20.53 8.18
CA HIS A 48 -28.19 -20.05 8.99
C HIS A 48 -29.51 -20.74 8.68
N PHE A 49 -29.51 -21.74 7.80
CA PHE A 49 -30.70 -22.49 7.41
C PHE A 49 -30.56 -23.92 7.90
N ARG A 50 -31.65 -24.50 8.39
CA ARG A 50 -31.66 -25.91 8.79
C ARG A 50 -31.27 -26.77 7.59
N ASN A 51 -30.24 -27.61 7.77
CA ASN A 51 -29.64 -28.43 6.72
C ASN A 51 -29.12 -27.64 5.49
N GLY A 52 -28.93 -26.33 5.60
CA GLY A 52 -28.46 -25.49 4.49
C GLY A 52 -29.49 -25.22 3.40
N GLU A 53 -30.75 -25.59 3.61
CA GLU A 53 -31.81 -25.46 2.61
C GLU A 53 -32.73 -24.27 2.89
N LYS A 54 -32.98 -23.44 1.87
CA LYS A 54 -33.81 -22.23 1.96
C LYS A 54 -35.26 -22.52 2.38
N VAL A 55 -35.76 -23.74 2.16
CA VAL A 55 -37.15 -24.15 2.42
C VAL A 55 -37.52 -24.11 3.91
N PHE A 56 -36.55 -24.32 4.80
CA PHE A 56 -36.78 -24.35 6.24
C PHE A 56 -36.73 -22.96 6.90
N GLY A 57 -36.42 -21.91 6.12
CA GLY A 57 -36.23 -20.55 6.65
C GLY A 57 -34.96 -20.40 7.51
N PRO A 58 -34.59 -19.16 7.86
CA PRO A 58 -33.46 -18.92 8.75
C PRO A 58 -33.83 -19.33 10.18
N GLU A 59 -32.97 -20.10 10.85
CA GLU A 59 -33.17 -20.44 12.27
C GLU A 59 -32.79 -19.23 13.16
N ILE A 60 -33.67 -18.90 14.10
CA ILE A 60 -33.43 -17.86 15.11
C ILE A 60 -32.42 -18.40 16.12
N PHE A 61 -31.36 -17.64 16.41
CA PHE A 61 -30.37 -18.00 17.41
C PHE A 61 -30.98 -18.05 18.82
N LYS A 62 -30.55 -19.01 19.65
CA LYS A 62 -30.91 -19.17 21.08
C LYS A 62 -30.64 -17.95 21.98
N HIS A 63 -30.06 -16.87 21.45
CA HIS A 63 -29.83 -15.62 22.18
C HIS A 63 -31.10 -14.75 22.34
N ASN A 64 -32.15 -15.00 21.56
CA ASN A 64 -33.37 -14.17 21.54
C ASN A 64 -34.54 -14.68 22.40
N GLU A 65 -34.37 -15.73 23.21
CA GLU A 65 -35.44 -16.24 24.08
C GLU A 65 -35.83 -15.29 25.22
N GLY A 66 -35.05 -14.23 25.50
CA GLY A 66 -35.15 -13.46 26.75
C GLY A 66 -35.40 -11.96 26.67
N LYS A 67 -35.62 -11.34 25.50
CA LYS A 67 -35.81 -9.87 25.42
C LYS A 67 -37.28 -9.49 25.19
N LEU A 68 -38.00 -9.39 26.30
CA LEU A 68 -39.25 -8.66 26.48
C LEU A 68 -38.97 -7.15 26.60
N PHE A 69 -39.97 -6.33 26.24
CA PHE A 69 -40.16 -4.88 26.53
C PHE A 69 -39.80 -3.87 25.41
N PRO A 70 -40.45 -2.68 25.38
CA PRO A 70 -41.68 -2.44 24.62
C PRO A 70 -41.56 -1.23 23.67
N SER A 71 -42.48 -1.10 22.71
CA SER A 71 -42.48 -0.01 21.74
C SER A 71 -42.81 1.36 22.37
N SER A 72 -41.86 2.29 22.37
CA SER A 72 -42.18 3.72 22.52
C SER A 72 -41.11 4.64 21.93
N SER A 73 -41.26 4.98 20.65
CA SER A 73 -41.15 6.36 20.14
C SER A 73 -41.27 6.37 18.61
N LYS A 74 -42.34 7.01 18.10
CA LYS A 74 -42.50 7.28 16.67
C LYS A 74 -41.67 8.52 16.29
N PRO A 75 -40.88 8.49 15.20
CA PRO A 75 -40.39 9.71 14.55
C PRO A 75 -41.40 10.26 13.51
N PRO A 76 -41.34 11.56 13.19
CA PRO A 76 -42.39 12.31 12.48
C PRO A 76 -42.43 12.08 10.96
N PRO A 77 -43.55 12.42 10.27
CA PRO A 77 -43.76 12.10 8.86
C PRO A 77 -42.92 13.00 7.93
N LYS A 78 -42.14 12.38 7.03
CA LYS A 78 -41.49 13.08 5.91
C LYS A 78 -42.43 13.16 4.70
N LYS A 79 -42.53 14.38 4.14
CA LYS A 79 -43.39 14.77 3.00
C LYS A 79 -43.10 13.95 1.74
N LYS A 80 -44.16 13.45 1.08
CA LYS A 80 -44.10 12.74 -0.21
C LYS A 80 -43.95 13.73 -1.36
N LYS A 81 -42.98 13.49 -2.25
CA LYS A 81 -42.86 14.14 -3.57
C LYS A 81 -43.70 13.33 -4.57
N LYS A 82 -44.57 14.01 -5.31
CA LYS A 82 -45.54 13.46 -6.26
C LYS A 82 -44.81 12.94 -7.51
N LEU A 83 -44.98 11.67 -7.87
CA LEU A 83 -44.69 11.15 -9.21
C LEU A 83 -46.04 10.83 -9.86
N GLU A 84 -46.37 11.53 -10.93
CA GLU A 84 -47.52 11.22 -11.78
C GLU A 84 -47.08 10.20 -12.83
N LYS A 85 -47.78 9.08 -12.93
CA LYS A 85 -47.94 8.30 -14.16
C LYS A 85 -49.34 7.67 -14.15
N SER A 86 -50.07 8.02 -15.20
CA SER A 86 -51.41 7.56 -15.54
C SER A 86 -51.43 6.10 -16.00
N THR A 87 -52.50 5.43 -15.59
CA THR A 87 -53.33 4.39 -16.25
C THR A 87 -53.23 4.35 -17.77
N ASP A 88 -53.49 3.28 -18.51
CA ASP A 88 -54.00 1.92 -18.27
C ASP A 88 -53.65 1.07 -19.51
N GLY A 89 -53.77 -0.26 -19.41
CA GLY A 89 -53.57 -1.20 -20.52
C GLY A 89 -54.80 -1.43 -21.42
N LYS A 90 -54.59 -2.32 -22.41
CA LYS A 90 -55.44 -2.80 -23.52
C LYS A 90 -55.23 -1.97 -24.81
N GLU A 91 -54.93 -2.52 -25.98
CA GLU A 91 -55.43 -3.75 -26.62
C GLU A 91 -54.37 -4.45 -27.49
N LEU A 92 -54.49 -5.78 -27.53
CA LEU A 92 -53.88 -6.71 -28.48
C LEU A 92 -54.88 -6.97 -29.61
N VAL A 93 -54.74 -6.33 -30.77
CA VAL A 93 -55.27 -6.82 -32.06
C VAL A 93 -54.43 -6.18 -33.20
N ASP A 94 -54.23 -6.90 -34.31
CA ASP A 94 -53.66 -6.46 -35.60
C ASP A 94 -52.14 -6.64 -35.85
N ILE A 95 -51.56 -7.79 -35.45
CA ILE A 95 -50.26 -8.25 -35.99
C ILE A 95 -50.43 -9.12 -37.26
N GLU A 96 -51.63 -9.65 -37.52
CA GLU A 96 -51.86 -10.55 -38.67
C GLU A 96 -51.96 -9.84 -40.04
N LYS A 97 -52.19 -8.52 -40.09
CA LYS A 97 -52.39 -7.79 -41.37
C LYS A 97 -51.14 -7.16 -41.98
N MET A 98 -49.99 -7.18 -41.28
CA MET A 98 -48.73 -6.64 -41.80
C MET A 98 -47.83 -7.69 -42.48
N ARG A 99 -48.22 -8.97 -42.45
CA ARG A 99 -47.40 -10.07 -42.99
C ARG A 99 -47.56 -10.30 -44.50
N GLU A 100 -48.64 -9.81 -45.10
CA GLU A 100 -48.94 -10.05 -46.52
C GLU A 100 -48.41 -8.95 -47.46
N ALA A 101 -47.80 -7.88 -46.94
CA ALA A 101 -47.27 -6.78 -47.76
C ALA A 101 -45.77 -6.92 -48.11
N LEU A 102 -45.11 -8.02 -47.75
CA LEU A 102 -43.66 -8.21 -47.91
C LEU A 102 -43.27 -9.24 -48.99
N GLN A 103 -44.15 -9.57 -49.94
CA GLN A 103 -43.84 -10.53 -51.03
C GLN A 103 -43.78 -9.92 -52.44
N SER A 104 -43.38 -8.66 -52.55
CA SER A 104 -43.01 -8.12 -53.87
C SER A 104 -41.96 -7.02 -53.72
N ASN A 105 -40.68 -7.39 -53.77
CA ASN A 105 -39.58 -6.63 -54.38
C ASN A 105 -38.22 -7.32 -54.12
N GLU A 106 -38.08 -8.57 -54.56
CA GLU A 106 -36.77 -9.22 -54.65
C GLU A 106 -36.03 -8.70 -55.89
N SER A 107 -35.36 -7.54 -55.77
CA SER A 107 -34.22 -7.19 -56.65
C SER A 107 -33.47 -5.90 -56.29
N GLU A 108 -33.84 -5.16 -55.24
CA GLU A 108 -33.13 -3.91 -54.85
C GLU A 108 -32.66 -3.88 -53.36
N ASP A 109 -32.83 -4.97 -52.61
CA ASP A 109 -32.59 -4.97 -51.15
C ASP A 109 -31.18 -5.36 -50.73
N GLN A 110 -30.37 -5.97 -51.61
CA GLN A 110 -29.00 -6.38 -51.24
C GLN A 110 -28.01 -5.20 -51.17
N GLU A 111 -28.16 -4.16 -51.99
CA GLU A 111 -27.29 -2.97 -51.93
C GLU A 111 -27.67 -2.01 -50.78
N ARG A 112 -28.97 -1.94 -50.42
CA ARG A 112 -29.46 -1.11 -49.31
C ARG A 112 -29.12 -1.68 -47.94
N ASP A 113 -29.15 -3.00 -47.77
CA ASP A 113 -28.74 -3.65 -46.51
C ASP A 113 -27.24 -3.50 -46.25
N VAL A 114 -26.40 -3.64 -47.29
CA VAL A 114 -24.94 -3.46 -47.15
C VAL A 114 -24.59 -1.99 -46.86
N LEU A 115 -25.28 -1.03 -47.47
CA LEU A 115 -25.08 0.40 -47.20
C LEU A 115 -25.54 0.80 -45.79
N ASN A 116 -26.62 0.19 -45.28
CA ASN A 116 -27.10 0.36 -43.91
C ASN A 116 -26.18 -0.30 -42.87
N ASP A 117 -25.61 -1.47 -43.16
CA ASP A 117 -24.64 -2.12 -42.28
C ASP A 117 -23.31 -1.35 -42.21
N LEU A 118 -22.88 -0.77 -43.34
CA LEU A 118 -21.70 0.11 -43.39
C LEU A 118 -21.92 1.40 -42.58
N THR A 119 -23.10 2.02 -42.68
CA THR A 119 -23.44 3.22 -41.89
C THR A 119 -23.67 2.90 -40.41
N ALA A 120 -24.26 1.76 -40.07
CA ALA A 120 -24.38 1.31 -38.69
C ALA A 120 -23.00 1.04 -38.07
N SER A 121 -22.10 0.40 -38.82
CA SER A 121 -20.72 0.16 -38.41
C SER A 121 -19.96 1.48 -38.19
N GLU A 122 -20.14 2.46 -39.06
CA GLU A 122 -19.52 3.79 -38.94
C GLU A 122 -20.02 4.55 -37.70
N ILE A 123 -21.32 4.49 -37.40
CA ILE A 123 -21.90 5.08 -36.18
C ILE A 123 -21.37 4.38 -34.92
N ILE A 124 -21.22 3.06 -34.92
CA ILE A 124 -20.64 2.30 -33.80
C ILE A 124 -19.17 2.71 -33.61
N LEU A 125 -18.41 2.84 -34.70
CA LEU A 125 -17.01 3.25 -34.66
C LEU A 125 -16.87 4.69 -34.13
N GLU A 126 -17.72 5.61 -34.56
CA GLU A 126 -17.75 6.98 -34.04
C GLU A 126 -18.10 7.03 -32.55
N ALA A 127 -19.04 6.20 -32.11
CA ALA A 127 -19.38 6.07 -30.69
C ALA A 127 -18.21 5.52 -29.86
N GLU A 128 -17.50 4.51 -30.37
CA GLU A 128 -16.32 3.93 -29.72
C GLU A 128 -15.16 4.94 -29.66
N VAL A 129 -14.87 5.66 -30.74
CA VAL A 129 -13.87 6.74 -30.77
C VAL A 129 -14.22 7.84 -29.77
N LYS A 130 -15.50 8.21 -29.67
CA LYS A 130 -15.96 9.21 -28.70
C LYS A 130 -15.84 8.71 -27.26
N GLN A 131 -16.12 7.43 -27.02
CA GLN A 131 -15.95 6.81 -25.71
C GLN A 131 -14.47 6.75 -25.30
N LEU A 132 -13.59 6.29 -26.19
CA LEU A 132 -12.14 6.25 -25.96
C LEU A 132 -11.56 7.65 -25.68
N ARG A 133 -12.03 8.69 -26.38
CA ARG A 133 -11.63 10.08 -26.09
C ARG A 133 -12.06 10.54 -24.71
N ASN A 134 -13.30 10.24 -24.31
CA ASN A 134 -13.79 10.57 -22.97
C ASN A 134 -13.02 9.82 -21.89
N ASP A 135 -12.74 8.53 -22.10
CA ASP A 135 -11.97 7.72 -21.17
C ASP A 135 -10.53 8.24 -21.04
N LEU A 136 -9.89 8.59 -22.16
CA LEU A 136 -8.56 9.20 -22.16
C LEU A 136 -8.54 10.51 -21.37
N GLN A 137 -9.49 11.41 -21.62
CA GLN A 137 -9.60 12.68 -20.88
C GLN A 137 -9.81 12.43 -19.37
N GLN A 138 -10.68 11.49 -19.01
CA GLN A 138 -10.94 11.17 -17.61
C GLN A 138 -9.74 10.52 -16.91
N HIS A 139 -8.97 9.71 -17.64
CA HIS A 139 -7.71 9.14 -17.15
C HIS A 139 -6.63 10.21 -16.97
N GLU A 140 -6.51 11.16 -17.90
CA GLU A 140 -5.60 12.30 -17.79
C GLU A 140 -5.94 13.18 -16.60
N GLU A 141 -7.23 13.52 -16.41
CA GLU A 141 -7.71 14.31 -15.27
C GLU A 141 -7.44 13.61 -13.92
N LYS A 142 -7.69 12.31 -13.81
CA LYS A 142 -7.36 11.52 -12.61
C LYS A 142 -5.86 11.47 -12.36
N SER A 143 -5.07 11.18 -13.40
CA SER A 143 -3.61 11.11 -13.29
C SER A 143 -3.01 12.46 -12.89
N LYS A 144 -3.56 13.56 -13.41
CA LYS A 144 -3.19 14.92 -13.01
C LYS A 144 -3.57 15.20 -11.56
N TYR A 145 -4.80 14.85 -11.15
CA TYR A 145 -5.25 14.98 -9.77
C TYR A 145 -4.36 14.23 -8.77
N PHE A 146 -4.00 12.97 -9.06
CA PHE A 146 -3.10 12.20 -8.18
C PHE A 146 -1.70 12.80 -8.11
N ARG A 147 -1.12 13.20 -9.25
CA ARG A 147 0.20 13.86 -9.30
C ARG A 147 0.22 15.19 -8.56
N GLU A 148 -0.85 15.98 -8.66
CA GLU A 148 -0.95 17.28 -7.98
C GLU A 148 -1.23 17.14 -6.48
N LYS A 149 -1.86 16.05 -6.02
CA LYS A 149 -2.16 15.83 -4.59
C LYS A 149 -0.98 15.26 -3.81
N TYR A 150 -0.24 14.32 -4.40
CA TYR A 150 0.82 13.57 -3.72
C TYR A 150 2.20 14.00 -4.21
N SER A 151 2.47 15.31 -4.10
CA SER A 151 3.77 15.93 -4.37
C SER A 151 4.26 16.67 -3.12
N VAL A 152 5.57 16.74 -2.95
CA VAL A 152 6.21 17.47 -1.83
C VAL A 152 5.70 18.91 -1.74
N SER A 153 5.43 19.58 -2.87
CA SER A 153 4.97 20.97 -2.88
C SER A 153 3.57 21.16 -2.30
N THR A 154 2.74 20.11 -2.29
CA THR A 154 1.32 20.18 -1.91
C THR A 154 1.02 19.49 -0.58
N LEU A 155 1.87 18.56 -0.16
CA LEU A 155 1.73 17.85 1.10
C LEU A 155 2.06 18.75 2.29
N SER A 156 1.40 18.49 3.43
CA SER A 156 1.73 19.19 4.67
C SER A 156 3.03 18.68 5.28
N ASP A 157 3.69 19.53 6.05
CA ASP A 157 4.93 19.20 6.77
C ASP A 157 4.78 17.95 7.65
N ASP A 158 3.60 17.75 8.25
CA ASP A 158 3.31 16.57 9.08
C ASP A 158 3.31 15.28 8.26
N VAL A 159 2.77 15.32 7.03
CA VAL A 159 2.79 14.15 6.13
C VAL A 159 4.21 13.91 5.66
N ILE A 160 4.96 14.93 5.26
CA ILE A 160 6.37 14.76 4.85
C ILE A 160 7.20 14.15 5.99
N ARG A 161 7.02 14.63 7.23
CA ARG A 161 7.69 14.07 8.42
C ARG A 161 7.29 12.61 8.66
N MET A 162 6.01 12.29 8.58
CA MET A 162 5.52 10.92 8.76
C MET A 162 6.10 9.98 7.69
N GLU A 163 6.01 10.37 6.42
CA GLU A 163 6.38 9.58 5.27
C GLU A 163 7.91 9.36 5.18
N THR A 164 8.70 10.42 5.35
CA THR A 164 10.17 10.35 5.23
C THR A 164 10.89 9.99 6.54
N GLY A 165 10.26 10.23 7.69
CA GLY A 165 10.90 10.14 8.99
C GLY A 165 11.87 11.29 9.32
N LEU A 166 12.02 12.27 8.43
CA LEU A 166 12.87 13.45 8.69
C LEU A 166 12.17 14.41 9.68
N PRO A 167 12.91 15.06 10.61
CA PRO A 167 12.30 15.84 11.69
C PRO A 167 11.40 16.99 11.21
N THR A 168 11.78 17.65 10.12
CA THR A 168 11.06 18.79 9.54
C THR A 168 11.20 18.81 8.01
N LYS A 169 10.28 19.51 7.34
CA LYS A 169 10.38 19.76 5.89
C LYS A 169 11.68 20.49 5.52
N GLN A 170 12.17 21.38 6.38
CA GLN A 170 13.45 22.08 6.14
C GLN A 170 14.63 21.11 6.04
N VAL A 171 14.66 20.05 6.85
CA VAL A 171 15.70 19.01 6.76
C VAL A 171 15.59 18.26 5.43
N PHE A 172 14.36 17.98 4.98
CA PHE A 172 14.13 17.42 3.65
C PHE A 172 14.64 18.35 2.54
N ASP A 173 14.31 19.64 2.60
CA ASP A 173 14.76 20.64 1.61
C ASP A 173 16.30 20.73 1.58
N VAL A 174 16.97 20.56 2.73
CA VAL A 174 18.45 20.46 2.78
C VAL A 174 18.93 19.21 2.02
N VAL A 175 18.33 18.03 2.23
CA VAL A 175 18.70 16.82 1.49
C VAL A 175 18.53 17.01 -0.02
N VAL A 176 17.43 17.64 -0.44
CA VAL A 176 17.21 18.03 -1.85
C VAL A 176 18.31 18.96 -2.34
N LEU A 177 18.65 20.01 -1.59
CA LEU A 177 19.70 20.95 -1.98
C LEU A 177 21.07 20.26 -2.14
N TYR A 178 21.41 19.30 -1.27
CA TYR A 178 22.66 18.55 -1.36
C TYR A 178 22.70 17.64 -2.58
N THR A 179 21.62 16.89 -2.83
CA THR A 179 21.50 16.00 -4.00
C THR A 179 21.44 16.78 -5.31
N LEU A 180 20.88 17.99 -5.32
CA LEU A 180 20.79 18.86 -6.49
C LEU A 180 22.17 19.18 -7.10
N ARG A 181 23.22 19.25 -6.27
CA ARG A 181 24.60 19.49 -6.73
C ARG A 181 25.12 18.43 -7.70
N PHE A 182 24.53 17.25 -7.67
CA PHE A 182 24.92 16.12 -8.50
C PHE A 182 23.95 15.87 -9.65
N LYS A 183 22.90 16.67 -9.79
CA LYS A 183 21.78 16.46 -10.73
C LYS A 183 22.24 16.13 -12.16
N ASP A 184 23.26 16.83 -12.65
CA ASP A 184 23.75 16.66 -14.02
C ASP A 184 24.68 15.44 -14.20
N SER A 185 25.16 14.87 -13.10
CA SER A 185 26.04 13.68 -13.06
C SER A 185 25.28 12.39 -12.75
N ILE A 186 23.97 12.45 -12.52
CA ILE A 186 23.18 11.26 -12.18
C ILE A 186 23.00 10.38 -13.41
N ILE A 187 23.50 9.15 -13.31
CA ILE A 187 23.23 8.06 -14.24
C ILE A 187 22.14 7.19 -13.62
N TYR A 188 20.96 7.17 -14.25
CA TYR A 188 19.85 6.36 -13.78
C TYR A 188 20.12 4.87 -13.98
N PHE A 189 19.75 4.06 -13.00
CA PHE A 189 20.08 2.63 -12.94
C PHE A 189 19.62 1.86 -14.19
N HIS A 190 18.41 2.14 -14.70
CA HIS A 190 17.89 1.46 -15.89
C HIS A 190 18.29 2.16 -17.21
N GLY A 191 19.12 3.21 -17.15
CA GLY A 191 19.67 3.89 -18.33
C GLY A 191 18.80 5.00 -18.94
N TRP A 192 17.58 5.22 -18.45
CA TRP A 192 16.75 6.37 -18.85
C TRP A 192 16.49 7.34 -17.70
N LYS A 193 16.50 8.63 -18.03
CA LYS A 193 16.19 9.72 -17.11
C LYS A 193 14.68 9.80 -16.87
N VAL A 194 14.29 9.99 -15.61
CA VAL A 194 12.88 10.17 -15.25
C VAL A 194 12.54 11.66 -15.25
N GLU A 195 11.75 12.08 -16.25
CA GLU A 195 11.29 13.47 -16.41
C GLU A 195 9.83 13.68 -16.01
N SER A 196 9.05 12.60 -15.89
CA SER A 196 7.63 12.64 -15.53
C SER A 196 7.38 12.98 -14.05
N ILE A 197 8.42 12.94 -13.22
CA ILE A 197 8.36 13.19 -11.76
C ILE A 197 9.43 14.23 -11.43
N SER A 198 9.08 15.21 -10.59
CA SER A 198 10.00 16.27 -10.17
C SER A 198 11.21 15.70 -9.43
N PHE A 199 12.34 16.42 -9.45
CA PHE A 199 13.56 15.98 -8.76
C PHE A 199 13.34 15.81 -7.24
N GLU A 200 12.60 16.74 -6.64
CA GLU A 200 12.18 16.70 -5.23
C GLU A 200 11.35 15.44 -4.94
N ASP A 201 10.36 15.15 -5.78
CA ASP A 201 9.49 13.99 -5.60
C ASP A 201 10.25 12.66 -5.80
N GLN A 202 11.28 12.62 -6.65
CA GLN A 202 12.14 11.44 -6.79
C GLN A 202 12.91 11.11 -5.51
N ILE A 203 13.39 12.14 -4.80
CA ILE A 203 14.04 11.97 -3.49
C ILE A 203 13.00 11.58 -2.45
N PHE A 204 11.84 12.21 -2.46
CA PHE A 204 10.72 11.90 -1.56
C PHE A 204 10.27 10.44 -1.69
N ILE A 205 10.07 9.94 -2.91
CA ILE A 205 9.78 8.53 -3.21
C ILE A 205 10.81 7.60 -2.56
N THR A 206 12.09 7.94 -2.69
CA THR A 206 13.18 7.13 -2.17
C THR A 206 13.17 7.09 -0.64
N LEU A 207 12.93 8.24 0.00
CA LEU A 207 12.82 8.33 1.46
C LEU A 207 11.56 7.63 2.00
N ILE A 208 10.41 7.75 1.33
CA ILE A 208 9.20 6.95 1.63
C ILE A 208 9.53 5.46 1.59
N LYS A 209 10.21 5.02 0.53
CA LYS A 209 10.57 3.61 0.36
C LYS A 209 11.45 3.11 1.50
N ILE A 210 12.46 3.87 1.90
CA ILE A 210 13.38 3.51 2.99
C ILE A 210 12.66 3.51 4.34
N ARG A 211 11.79 4.49 4.60
CA ARG A 211 11.12 4.67 5.89
C ARG A 211 9.94 3.72 6.08
N GLN A 212 9.06 3.65 5.10
CA GLN A 212 7.77 2.94 5.18
C GLN A 212 7.84 1.53 4.61
N ASN A 213 8.85 1.23 3.80
CA ASN A 213 8.99 -0.06 3.10
C ASN A 213 7.75 -0.44 2.26
N TYR A 214 7.07 0.56 1.68
CA TYR A 214 5.93 0.29 0.79
C TYR A 214 6.35 -0.46 -0.48
N THR A 215 5.45 -1.27 -1.03
CA THR A 215 5.70 -1.99 -2.29
C THR A 215 5.87 -1.01 -3.44
N ASN A 216 6.64 -1.38 -4.48
CA ASN A 216 6.82 -0.52 -5.65
C ASN A 216 5.48 -0.24 -6.34
N LEU A 217 4.59 -1.24 -6.40
CA LEU A 217 3.21 -1.09 -6.85
C LEU A 217 2.45 0.01 -6.10
N HIS A 218 2.51 0.03 -4.76
CA HIS A 218 1.80 1.03 -3.98
C HIS A 218 2.28 2.45 -4.30
N ILE A 219 3.59 2.66 -4.32
CA ILE A 219 4.19 3.96 -4.65
C ILE A 219 3.87 4.34 -6.11
N ALA A 220 3.90 3.38 -7.03
CA ALA A 220 3.56 3.61 -8.43
C ALA A 220 2.13 4.14 -8.60
N GLN A 221 1.18 3.64 -7.80
CA GLN A 221 -0.20 4.16 -7.77
C GLN A 221 -0.27 5.59 -7.21
N LEU A 222 0.48 5.91 -6.14
CA LEU A 222 0.50 7.25 -5.53
C LEU A 222 0.99 8.32 -6.53
N PHE A 223 2.05 8.02 -7.27
CA PHE A 223 2.66 8.94 -8.24
C PHE A 223 2.14 8.77 -9.67
N SER A 224 1.15 7.88 -9.88
CA SER A 224 0.57 7.57 -11.21
C SER A 224 1.63 7.26 -12.27
N CYS A 225 2.57 6.37 -11.94
CA CYS A 225 3.64 5.93 -12.83
C CYS A 225 3.76 4.41 -12.82
N SER A 226 4.73 3.87 -13.56
CA SER A 226 4.97 2.41 -13.61
C SER A 226 5.87 1.94 -12.46
N GLU A 227 5.75 0.68 -12.06
CA GLU A 227 6.64 0.08 -11.06
C GLU A 227 8.11 0.12 -11.47
N THR A 228 8.40 0.03 -12.77
CA THR A 228 9.76 0.14 -13.30
C THR A 228 10.30 1.56 -13.15
N THR A 229 9.46 2.60 -13.30
CA THR A 229 9.83 3.99 -13.00
C THR A 229 10.21 4.15 -11.53
N ILE A 230 9.40 3.62 -10.61
CA ILE A 230 9.69 3.67 -9.16
C ILE A 230 10.98 2.92 -8.84
N SER A 231 11.15 1.71 -9.37
CA SER A 231 12.38 0.92 -9.19
C SER A 231 13.61 1.70 -9.66
N ASN A 232 13.52 2.33 -10.84
CA ASN A 232 14.60 3.14 -11.38
C ASN A 232 14.96 4.32 -10.47
N ILE A 233 13.96 5.05 -9.97
CA ILE A 233 14.17 6.16 -9.02
C ILE A 233 14.82 5.65 -7.74
N VAL A 234 14.20 4.69 -7.07
CA VAL A 234 14.63 4.20 -5.76
C VAL A 234 16.08 3.72 -5.80
N ILE A 235 16.44 2.87 -6.76
CA ILE A 235 17.80 2.33 -6.84
C ILE A 235 18.82 3.45 -7.13
N THR A 236 18.52 4.32 -8.10
CA THR A 236 19.40 5.44 -8.48
C THR A 236 19.67 6.36 -7.30
N PHE A 237 18.62 6.77 -6.58
CA PHE A 237 18.75 7.71 -5.48
C PHE A 237 19.26 7.06 -4.20
N ILE A 238 19.09 5.74 -3.99
CA ILE A 238 19.80 5.01 -2.92
C ILE A 238 21.31 5.09 -3.13
N HIS A 239 21.80 4.84 -4.35
CA HIS A 239 23.23 4.97 -4.65
C HIS A 239 23.73 6.40 -4.48
N LEU A 240 22.96 7.39 -4.98
CA LEU A 240 23.31 8.79 -4.81
C LEU A 240 23.35 9.21 -3.33
N LEU A 241 22.34 8.84 -2.55
CA LEU A 241 22.27 9.13 -1.12
C LEU A 241 23.37 8.39 -0.35
N ASN A 242 23.75 7.18 -0.77
CA ASN A 242 24.90 6.48 -0.20
C ASN A 242 26.20 7.26 -0.46
N GLU A 243 26.46 7.71 -1.69
CA GLU A 243 27.65 8.52 -1.95
C GLU A 243 27.67 9.81 -1.11
N ILE A 244 26.53 10.52 -1.03
CA ILE A 244 26.42 11.79 -0.30
C ILE A 244 26.47 11.61 1.22
N LEU A 245 25.65 10.72 1.77
CA LEU A 245 25.46 10.59 3.21
C LEU A 245 26.45 9.59 3.82
N PHE A 246 26.89 8.61 3.07
CA PHE A 246 27.83 7.61 3.57
C PHE A 246 29.26 7.97 3.16
N THR A 247 29.61 8.01 1.88
CA THR A 247 30.99 8.25 1.43
C THR A 247 31.52 9.61 1.90
N PHE A 248 30.76 10.70 1.70
CA PHE A 248 31.23 12.02 2.12
C PHE A 248 31.21 12.23 3.65
N LEU A 249 30.22 11.74 4.41
CA LEU A 249 30.21 11.93 5.87
C LEU A 249 31.19 10.98 6.58
N MET A 250 31.33 9.73 6.13
CA MET A 250 32.31 8.78 6.68
C MET A 250 33.74 9.02 6.16
N SER A 251 33.95 9.94 5.21
CA SER A 251 35.29 10.36 4.78
C SER A 251 36.14 10.91 5.93
N THR A 252 35.51 11.40 7.01
CA THR A 252 36.18 12.07 8.11
C THR A 252 35.81 11.45 9.45
N VAL A 253 36.50 10.38 9.83
CA VAL A 253 36.39 9.81 11.19
C VAL A 253 37.20 10.65 12.18
N PRO A 254 36.62 11.10 13.32
CA PRO A 254 37.33 11.88 14.34
C PRO A 254 38.63 11.23 14.82
N SER A 255 39.69 12.01 15.04
CA SER A 255 40.94 11.50 15.63
C SER A 255 40.72 11.04 17.07
N ARG A 256 41.60 10.14 17.55
CA ARG A 256 41.56 9.67 18.95
C ARG A 256 41.74 10.84 19.93
N GLU A 257 42.58 11.80 19.57
CA GLU A 257 42.84 13.01 20.34
C GLU A 257 41.59 13.88 20.42
N LYS A 258 40.84 14.00 19.31
CA LYS A 258 39.56 14.73 19.28
C LYS A 258 38.51 14.02 20.15
N ASN A 259 38.42 12.69 20.09
CA ASN A 259 37.52 11.92 20.95
C ASN A 259 37.84 12.12 22.45
N LYS A 260 39.12 12.16 22.83
CA LYS A 260 39.55 12.41 24.21
C LYS A 260 39.05 13.74 24.76
N THR A 261 38.94 14.79 23.93
CA THR A 261 38.41 16.09 24.38
C THR A 261 36.93 16.06 24.77
N CYS A 262 36.19 15.06 24.31
CA CYS A 262 34.76 14.88 24.59
C CYS A 262 34.48 13.63 25.44
N LEU A 263 35.52 13.02 26.04
CA LEU A 263 35.42 11.77 26.80
C LEU A 263 34.78 12.03 28.18
N LEU A 264 33.68 11.34 28.48
CA LEU A 264 33.08 11.37 29.82
C LEU A 264 33.92 10.57 30.82
N SER A 265 33.85 10.93 32.10
CA SER A 265 34.58 10.27 33.20
C SER A 265 34.31 8.76 33.26
N SER A 266 33.07 8.33 33.01
CA SER A 266 32.67 6.92 32.95
C SER A 266 33.32 6.12 31.81
N PHE A 267 33.92 6.79 30.82
CA PHE A 267 34.59 6.17 29.67
C PHE A 267 36.13 6.31 29.73
N THR A 268 36.69 6.75 30.85
CA THR A 268 38.15 6.94 31.03
C THR A 268 38.95 5.67 30.79
N GLN A 269 38.40 4.50 31.12
CA GLN A 269 38.99 3.18 30.83
C GLN A 269 39.12 2.88 29.33
N PHE A 270 38.39 3.60 28.47
CA PHE A 270 38.38 3.45 27.02
C PHE A 270 39.01 4.66 26.33
N SER A 271 40.09 5.22 26.90
CA SER A 271 40.75 6.43 26.37
C SER A 271 41.37 6.25 24.97
N SER A 272 41.60 5.01 24.53
CA SER A 272 42.02 4.67 23.16
C SER A 272 40.84 4.44 22.20
N CYS A 273 39.59 4.60 22.66
CA CYS A 273 38.40 4.38 21.86
C CYS A 273 38.33 5.35 20.68
N LYS A 274 38.33 4.76 19.49
CA LYS A 274 38.23 5.48 18.22
C LYS A 274 36.79 5.55 17.76
N ILE A 275 36.06 4.43 17.78
CA ILE A 275 34.66 4.33 17.34
C ILE A 275 33.91 3.32 18.23
N ILE A 276 32.63 3.58 18.42
CA ILE A 276 31.66 2.64 19.00
C ILE A 276 30.74 2.18 17.87
N ILE A 277 30.65 0.87 17.68
CA ILE A 277 29.72 0.24 16.73
C ILE A 277 28.57 -0.34 17.54
N ASP A 278 27.39 0.21 17.32
CA ASP A 278 26.15 -0.27 17.92
C ASP A 278 25.29 -0.99 16.88
N CYS A 279 24.64 -2.07 17.29
CA CYS A 279 23.77 -2.86 16.42
C CYS A 279 22.31 -2.54 16.70
N THR A 280 21.49 -2.47 15.66
CA THR A 280 20.04 -2.44 15.85
C THR A 280 19.49 -3.86 15.85
N ASP A 281 18.86 -4.23 16.96
CA ASP A 281 18.02 -5.41 17.08
C ASP A 281 16.68 -5.17 16.38
N ILE A 282 16.33 -6.06 15.45
CA ILE A 282 15.00 -6.15 14.86
C ILE A 282 14.29 -7.33 15.49
N GLU A 283 13.12 -7.08 16.08
CA GLU A 283 12.25 -8.11 16.63
C GLU A 283 11.80 -9.08 15.53
N VAL A 284 11.85 -10.37 15.85
CA VAL A 284 11.39 -11.43 14.95
C VAL A 284 10.39 -12.34 15.64
N ALA A 285 9.53 -12.97 14.83
CA ALA A 285 8.62 -13.99 15.32
C ALA A 285 9.42 -15.12 15.99
N THR A 286 8.93 -15.60 17.14
CA THR A 286 9.55 -16.68 17.89
C THR A 286 9.73 -17.92 17.00
N PRO A 287 10.98 -18.37 16.76
CA PRO A 287 11.20 -19.56 15.96
C PRO A 287 10.56 -20.79 16.60
N GLY A 288 9.96 -21.66 15.78
CA GLY A 288 9.32 -22.89 16.29
C GLY A 288 10.33 -23.91 16.86
N LEU A 289 11.59 -23.84 16.43
CA LEU A 289 12.67 -24.72 16.89
C LEU A 289 13.39 -24.09 18.09
N MET A 290 13.47 -24.82 19.21
CA MET A 290 14.09 -24.33 20.45
C MET A 290 15.55 -23.87 20.27
N SER A 291 16.32 -24.53 19.40
CA SER A 291 17.70 -24.13 19.11
C SER A 291 17.81 -22.81 18.36
N HIS A 292 16.85 -22.51 17.47
CA HIS A 292 16.77 -21.20 16.80
C HIS A 292 16.19 -20.14 17.73
N GLN A 293 15.27 -20.52 18.61
CA GLN A 293 14.75 -19.63 19.62
C GLN A 293 15.86 -19.22 20.59
N SER A 294 16.67 -20.15 21.09
CA SER A 294 17.80 -19.82 21.96
C SER A 294 18.87 -18.99 21.24
N ALA A 295 19.12 -19.26 19.96
CA ALA A 295 20.08 -18.51 19.16
C ALA A 295 19.66 -17.07 18.87
N THR A 296 18.35 -16.82 18.72
CA THR A 296 17.81 -15.49 18.41
C THR A 296 17.28 -14.75 19.64
N TYR A 297 17.26 -15.36 20.82
CA TYR A 297 16.73 -14.72 22.02
C TYR A 297 17.72 -13.68 22.57
N SER A 298 17.30 -12.41 22.55
CA SER A 298 18.02 -11.32 23.19
C SER A 298 17.55 -11.19 24.64
N SER A 299 18.39 -11.60 25.59
CA SER A 299 18.11 -11.38 27.01
C SER A 299 17.98 -9.90 27.37
N TYR A 300 18.68 -9.03 26.64
CA TYR A 300 18.60 -7.57 26.82
C TYR A 300 17.23 -7.02 26.43
N ARG A 301 16.67 -7.49 25.31
CA ARG A 301 15.35 -7.05 24.83
C ARG A 301 14.19 -7.87 25.41
N GLY A 302 14.45 -9.04 25.99
CA GLY A 302 13.43 -9.97 26.45
C GLY A 302 12.59 -10.58 25.31
N MET A 303 13.13 -10.63 24.09
CA MET A 303 12.44 -11.09 22.88
C MET A 303 13.42 -11.76 21.91
N ASN A 304 12.89 -12.49 20.94
CA ASN A 304 13.66 -13.00 19.81
C ASN A 304 13.95 -11.86 18.83
N SER A 305 15.23 -11.60 18.55
CA SER A 305 15.68 -10.56 17.63
C SER A 305 16.80 -11.04 16.70
N PHE A 306 16.89 -10.42 15.53
CA PHE A 306 18.10 -10.44 14.71
C PHE A 306 18.80 -9.09 14.78
N LYS A 307 20.13 -9.11 14.81
CA LYS A 307 20.95 -7.90 14.64
C LYS A 307 21.13 -7.67 13.16
N VAL A 308 20.52 -6.60 12.64
CA VAL A 308 20.41 -6.39 11.17
C VAL A 308 21.30 -5.25 10.68
N LEU A 309 21.63 -4.28 11.52
CA LEU A 309 22.24 -3.03 11.02
C LEU A 309 23.76 -3.02 10.88
N VAL A 310 24.48 -4.05 11.30
CA VAL A 310 25.91 -4.16 10.99
C VAL A 310 26.24 -5.65 10.86
N ASP A 311 26.26 -6.15 9.63
CA ASP A 311 26.93 -7.42 9.32
C ASP A 311 28.42 -7.14 9.16
N LYS A 312 29.26 -8.14 9.43
CA LYS A 312 30.70 -8.11 9.18
C LYS A 312 31.02 -7.65 7.75
N ALA A 313 30.23 -8.13 6.79
CA ALA A 313 30.33 -7.71 5.38
C ALA A 313 30.06 -6.21 5.18
N ILE A 314 29.13 -5.63 5.93
CA ILE A 314 28.86 -4.18 5.88
C ILE A 314 30.08 -3.42 6.40
N VAL A 315 30.72 -3.86 7.49
CA VAL A 315 31.94 -3.21 8.00
C VAL A 315 33.07 -3.23 6.97
N GLU A 316 33.26 -4.35 6.28
CA GLU A 316 34.28 -4.46 5.23
C GLU A 316 33.98 -3.52 4.05
N MET A 317 32.74 -3.51 3.55
CA MET A 317 32.33 -2.69 2.40
C MET A 317 32.28 -1.19 2.72
N SER A 318 31.98 -0.84 3.98
CA SER A 318 31.82 0.54 4.44
C SER A 318 33.10 1.38 4.37
N GLY A 319 34.26 0.76 4.12
CA GLY A 319 35.56 1.45 4.18
C GLY A 319 35.97 1.85 5.60
N PHE A 320 35.19 1.47 6.62
CA PHE A 320 35.42 1.72 8.04
C PHE A 320 36.82 1.30 8.48
N LEU A 321 37.25 0.10 8.09
CA LEU A 321 38.53 -0.49 8.49
C LEU A 321 39.75 0.36 8.08
N LYS A 322 39.61 1.18 7.02
CA LYS A 322 40.68 2.08 6.53
C LYS A 322 41.00 3.23 7.47
N HIS A 323 40.12 3.50 8.45
CA HIS A 323 40.26 4.61 9.40
C HIS A 323 40.84 4.17 10.75
N LEU A 324 41.18 2.89 10.90
CA LEU A 324 41.72 2.32 12.13
C LEU A 324 43.24 2.14 12.02
N TYR A 325 43.95 2.52 13.08
CA TYR A 325 45.40 2.44 13.17
C TYR A 325 45.84 1.60 14.38
N PRO A 326 47.06 1.02 14.37
CA PRO A 326 47.58 0.31 15.53
C PRO A 326 47.48 1.13 16.82
N GLY A 327 46.94 0.52 17.87
CA GLY A 327 46.66 1.15 19.17
C GLY A 327 45.26 1.78 19.30
N ASP A 328 44.44 1.72 18.25
CA ASP A 328 43.02 2.08 18.35
C ASP A 328 42.21 0.97 19.04
N LEU A 329 41.16 1.40 19.74
CA LEU A 329 40.16 0.53 20.34
C LEU A 329 38.81 0.76 19.65
N VAL A 330 38.19 -0.33 19.19
CA VAL A 330 36.81 -0.36 18.72
C VAL A 330 35.95 -0.98 19.82
N LEU A 331 34.93 -0.24 20.26
CA LEU A 331 33.89 -0.80 21.12
C LEU A 331 32.79 -1.37 20.24
N ALA A 332 32.41 -2.61 20.46
CA ALA A 332 31.43 -3.31 19.66
C ALA A 332 30.32 -3.90 20.54
N ASP A 333 29.09 -3.87 20.04
CA ASP A 333 27.96 -4.49 20.71
C ASP A 333 28.12 -6.03 20.81
N LYS A 334 27.46 -6.64 21.81
CA LYS A 334 27.59 -8.07 22.12
C LYS A 334 27.18 -8.93 20.93
N GLY A 335 28.00 -9.91 20.58
CA GLY A 335 27.76 -10.79 19.42
C GLY A 335 28.26 -10.22 18.10
N PHE A 336 28.89 -9.04 18.11
CA PHE A 336 29.52 -8.48 16.93
C PHE A 336 31.00 -8.90 16.82
N LEU A 337 31.24 -10.02 16.14
CA LEU A 337 32.56 -10.64 16.01
C LEU A 337 33.31 -10.10 14.79
N ILE A 338 34.02 -8.99 14.96
CA ILE A 338 34.85 -8.36 13.92
C ILE A 338 36.35 -8.39 14.23
N GLN A 339 36.76 -9.11 15.28
CA GLN A 339 38.15 -9.23 15.71
C GLN A 339 39.07 -9.72 14.60
N ASP A 340 38.55 -10.50 13.67
CA ASP A 340 39.29 -11.14 12.59
C ASP A 340 39.43 -10.26 11.33
N ILE A 341 38.71 -9.14 11.24
CA ILE A 341 38.78 -8.21 10.11
C ILE A 341 39.42 -6.86 10.44
N VAL A 342 39.62 -6.55 11.73
CA VAL A 342 40.31 -5.32 12.10
C VAL A 342 41.81 -5.37 11.73
N PRO A 343 42.42 -4.23 11.36
CA PRO A 343 43.85 -4.17 11.08
C PRO A 343 44.72 -4.63 12.26
N SER A 344 45.92 -5.13 11.96
CA SER A 344 46.88 -5.54 12.99
C SER A 344 47.18 -4.39 13.97
N GLY A 345 47.20 -4.70 15.27
CA GLY A 345 47.42 -3.73 16.34
C GLY A 345 46.17 -2.95 16.76
N VAL A 346 45.02 -3.15 16.10
CA VAL A 346 43.72 -2.62 16.56
C VAL A 346 43.09 -3.62 17.52
N SER A 347 42.50 -3.12 18.61
CA SER A 347 41.80 -3.93 19.59
C SER A 347 40.29 -3.78 19.45
N VAL A 348 39.55 -4.87 19.65
CA VAL A 348 38.08 -4.83 19.74
C VAL A 348 37.69 -5.26 21.14
N ASN A 349 36.97 -4.40 21.85
CA ASN A 349 36.41 -4.73 23.15
C ASN A 349 34.88 -4.78 23.02
N ILE A 350 34.33 -5.92 23.43
CA ILE A 350 32.90 -6.14 23.57
C ILE A 350 32.62 -6.05 25.07
N PRO A 351 32.08 -4.92 25.56
CA PRO A 351 31.84 -4.76 26.99
C PRO A 351 30.91 -5.86 27.48
N HIS A 352 31.33 -6.57 28.54
CA HIS A 352 30.43 -7.44 29.27
C HIS A 352 29.55 -6.57 30.16
N SER A 353 28.26 -6.48 29.82
CA SER A 353 27.21 -5.95 30.70
C SER A 353 27.00 -6.84 31.91
#